data_AF-B1MYV4-F1
#
_entry.id   AF-B1MYV4-F1
#
_cell.length_a   1.000
_cell.length_b   1.000
_cell.length_c   1.000
_cell.angle_alpha   90.00
_cell.angle_beta   90.00
_cell.angle_gamma   90.00
#
_symmetry.space_group_name_H-M   'P 1'
#
loop_
_entity.id
_entity.type
_entity.pdbx_description
1 polymer ?
#
loop_
_entity_poly.entity_id
_entity_poly.type
_entity_poly.pdbx_seq_one_letter_code
_entity_poly.pdbx_strand_id
1 'polypeptide(L)'
;MTVLAETNQFYSATFLGTTQHSLAYTNTPLIKVGLSLHGELQAVKTIKVNGNQLSNSLKLGDFIELGIIKGDELNGYTAISTDATQADDNNYRKLFTGLESLKNVGKYQLLKLVTNDDEKEDIAMEDFIKVPKLNGLHIKTIRELLGFNQLTFSKKMGVSNTLLSLIESDNKPITDDFVEKMYTTFPDLKNALDLQFDWVTITFSDMTGEQVINDVMRLKSELFLERSTTQNFYTREFAFAGEKNIYVQDFEPTKDVDTNQDVQKIGATMYLTGQGTRLFEKALLEQGLTWKKFFVQAKRFKGTFSRLDIAINDNWGLLDMDEIIEAIQKNRFWSKSRSFAIHGNNQDGWTANFGKSPFVIRIYDKQKEQEQKGLETSIKNRVELELHADRAEQVISEWFENDNLVEYSASILYTYLWFVDEPIDEEELKGTHVRERYIDTLKPMPAWSLLTSLGQSMKFVREPKEQSVDSILSWIMKYVVPSLEVLKKTGHWHEVIEAMDKANLSPEQEKLIKANLVNAITNSKANLEHGNLNFDKAKRKYDEVTTEFEKKANLPF
;
A
#
# COMPACT_ATOMS: atom_id res chain seq x y z
N MET A 1 24.89 -25.05 -10.66
CA MET A 1 25.88 -25.95 -11.28
C MET A 1 27.23 -25.25 -11.29
N THR A 2 28.27 -25.93 -10.85
CA THR A 2 29.62 -25.39 -10.68
C THR A 2 30.58 -25.98 -11.72
N VAL A 3 31.53 -25.18 -12.18
CA VAL A 3 32.56 -25.53 -13.16
C VAL A 3 33.90 -25.62 -12.44
N LEU A 4 34.57 -26.78 -12.48
CA LEU A 4 35.90 -26.95 -11.87
C LEU A 4 36.98 -26.45 -12.84
N ALA A 5 37.79 -25.47 -12.40
CA ALA A 5 38.86 -24.87 -13.20
C ALA A 5 40.23 -25.53 -12.99
N GLU A 6 41.21 -25.20 -13.85
CA GLU A 6 42.63 -25.55 -13.67
C GLU A 6 43.20 -25.11 -12.30
N THR A 7 42.57 -24.11 -11.66
CA THR A 7 42.88 -23.66 -10.29
C THR A 7 42.37 -24.62 -9.21
N ASN A 8 41.73 -25.73 -9.60
CA ASN A 8 41.05 -26.69 -8.74
C ASN A 8 39.92 -26.08 -7.88
N GLN A 9 39.34 -24.97 -8.36
CA GLN A 9 38.25 -24.24 -7.71
C GLN A 9 36.97 -24.29 -8.55
N PHE A 10 35.83 -24.19 -7.88
CA PHE A 10 34.51 -24.28 -8.47
C PHE A 10 33.90 -22.90 -8.76
N TYR A 11 33.60 -22.64 -10.02
CA TYR A 11 33.02 -21.38 -10.49
C TYR A 11 31.54 -21.57 -10.84
N SER A 12 30.68 -20.59 -10.55
CA SER A 12 29.32 -20.55 -11.10
C SER A 12 29.33 -19.90 -12.49
N ALA A 13 28.63 -20.52 -13.43
CA ALA A 13 28.52 -20.03 -14.81
C ALA A 13 27.14 -19.38 -15.03
N THR A 14 27.15 -18.10 -15.41
CA THR A 14 25.95 -17.28 -15.56
C THR A 14 25.84 -16.71 -16.96
N PHE A 15 24.67 -16.79 -17.58
CA PHE A 15 24.41 -16.24 -18.91
C PHE A 15 24.45 -14.71 -18.90
N LEU A 16 25.32 -14.14 -19.74
CA LEU A 16 25.50 -12.70 -19.89
C LEU A 16 25.04 -12.20 -21.27
N GLY A 17 24.23 -12.99 -21.97
CA GLY A 17 23.63 -12.63 -23.25
C GLY A 17 24.21 -13.39 -24.43
N THR A 18 23.60 -13.19 -25.59
CA THR A 18 24.08 -13.76 -26.85
C THR A 18 25.05 -12.81 -27.53
N THR A 19 25.96 -13.33 -28.36
CA THR A 19 26.75 -12.50 -29.28
C THR A 19 26.12 -12.37 -30.66
N GLN A 20 24.94 -12.97 -30.85
CA GLN A 20 24.20 -13.01 -32.12
C GLN A 20 22.80 -12.43 -31.93
N HIS A 21 22.33 -11.67 -32.93
CA HIS A 21 21.06 -10.92 -32.90
C HIS A 21 19.79 -11.79 -32.95
N SER A 22 19.90 -13.11 -33.12
CA SER A 22 18.77 -14.04 -32.90
C SER A 22 19.26 -15.46 -32.62
N LEU A 23 18.70 -16.14 -31.60
CA LEU A 23 18.98 -17.56 -31.29
C LEU A 23 18.35 -18.52 -32.32
N ALA A 24 17.44 -18.04 -33.17
CA ALA A 24 16.47 -18.85 -33.91
C ALA A 24 17.00 -19.64 -35.12
N TYR A 25 18.28 -19.49 -35.50
CA TYR A 25 18.76 -20.02 -36.80
C TYR A 25 19.99 -20.93 -36.73
N THR A 26 20.49 -21.28 -35.55
CA THR A 26 21.64 -22.18 -35.44
C THR A 26 21.45 -23.21 -34.32
N ASN A 27 21.72 -24.49 -34.61
CA ASN A 27 21.70 -25.55 -33.59
C ASN A 27 22.88 -25.46 -32.60
N THR A 28 23.80 -24.50 -32.79
CA THR A 28 24.95 -24.29 -31.91
C THR A 28 25.27 -22.80 -31.71
N PRO A 29 24.41 -22.02 -31.01
CA PRO A 29 24.61 -20.59 -30.87
C PRO A 29 25.80 -20.24 -29.95
N LEU A 30 26.39 -19.07 -30.17
CA LEU A 30 27.43 -18.49 -29.32
C LEU A 30 26.81 -17.59 -28.24
N ILE A 31 27.20 -17.84 -26.99
CA ILE A 31 26.71 -17.10 -25.82
C ILE A 31 27.87 -16.56 -24.98
N LYS A 32 27.65 -15.42 -24.31
CA LYS A 32 28.55 -14.89 -23.27
C LYS A 32 28.16 -15.46 -21.92
N VAL A 33 29.16 -15.86 -21.16
CA VAL A 33 29.02 -16.48 -19.85
C VAL A 33 29.99 -15.83 -18.87
N GLY A 34 29.48 -15.39 -17.73
CA GLY A 34 30.26 -14.95 -16.58
C GLY A 34 30.61 -16.13 -15.69
N LEU A 35 31.87 -16.23 -15.30
CA LEU A 35 32.37 -17.21 -14.35
C LEU A 35 32.65 -16.52 -13.02
N SER A 36 31.89 -16.88 -11.98
CA SER A 36 32.02 -16.26 -10.66
C SER A 36 32.53 -17.27 -9.64
N LEU A 37 33.42 -16.83 -8.74
CA LEU A 37 33.91 -17.59 -7.60
C LEU A 37 33.48 -16.87 -6.33
N HIS A 38 32.85 -17.57 -5.38
CA HIS A 38 32.29 -16.99 -4.15
C HIS A 38 31.35 -15.78 -4.38
N GLY A 39 30.66 -15.74 -5.52
CA GLY A 39 29.73 -14.65 -5.86
C GLY A 39 30.36 -13.47 -6.59
N GLU A 40 31.68 -13.43 -6.74
CA GLU A 40 32.38 -12.38 -7.48
C GLU A 40 32.74 -12.85 -8.90
N LEU A 41 32.46 -12.01 -9.90
CA LEU A 41 32.77 -12.28 -11.30
C LEU A 41 34.28 -12.26 -11.53
N GLN A 42 34.83 -13.41 -11.90
CA GLN A 42 36.27 -13.59 -12.13
C GLN A 42 36.64 -13.47 -13.61
N ALA A 43 35.77 -13.93 -14.51
CA ALA A 43 36.01 -13.86 -15.94
C ALA A 43 34.72 -13.88 -16.76
N VAL A 44 34.77 -13.36 -17.99
CA VAL A 44 33.70 -13.47 -18.98
C VAL A 44 34.24 -14.21 -20.20
N LYS A 45 33.56 -15.27 -20.63
CA LYS A 45 33.94 -16.07 -21.81
C LYS A 45 32.79 -16.16 -22.80
N THR A 46 33.12 -16.37 -24.07
CA THR A 46 32.14 -16.69 -25.11
C THR A 46 32.30 -18.17 -25.46
N ILE A 47 31.21 -18.94 -25.39
CA ILE A 47 31.21 -20.40 -25.62
C ILE A 47 30.08 -20.79 -26.57
N LYS A 48 30.19 -21.92 -27.27
CA LYS A 48 29.10 -22.50 -28.03
C LYS A 48 28.35 -23.51 -27.19
N VAL A 49 27.05 -23.53 -27.41
CA VAL A 49 26.09 -24.33 -26.65
C VAL A 49 25.15 -25.05 -27.60
N ASN A 50 24.51 -26.12 -27.15
CA ASN A 50 23.52 -26.86 -27.92
C ASN A 50 22.20 -26.08 -27.98
N GLY A 51 21.87 -25.58 -29.18
CA GLY A 51 20.66 -24.80 -29.48
C GLY A 51 19.37 -25.48 -29.02
N ASN A 52 19.31 -26.82 -29.07
CA ASN A 52 18.11 -27.58 -28.72
C ASN A 52 17.88 -27.71 -27.21
N GLN A 53 18.92 -27.44 -26.40
CA GLN A 53 18.83 -27.50 -24.94
C GLN A 53 18.86 -26.11 -24.29
N LEU A 54 19.12 -25.05 -25.05
CA LEU A 54 18.78 -23.71 -24.58
C LEU A 54 17.26 -23.57 -24.63
N SER A 55 16.64 -23.49 -23.46
CA SER A 55 15.26 -23.05 -23.41
C SER A 55 15.17 -21.67 -24.09
N ASN A 56 14.12 -21.43 -24.88
CA ASN A 56 13.81 -20.11 -25.47
C ASN A 56 13.60 -19.00 -24.41
N SER A 57 13.78 -19.32 -23.13
CA SER A 57 13.57 -18.48 -21.96
C SER A 57 14.84 -18.15 -21.16
N LEU A 58 16.05 -18.41 -21.68
CA LEU A 58 17.28 -18.01 -20.97
C LEU A 58 17.37 -16.48 -20.86
N LYS A 59 17.37 -15.97 -19.62
CA LYS A 59 17.48 -14.55 -19.26
C LYS A 59 18.89 -14.23 -18.78
N LEU A 60 19.29 -12.98 -18.93
CA LEU A 60 20.53 -12.46 -18.36
C LEU A 60 20.56 -12.76 -16.86
N GLY A 61 21.62 -13.40 -16.37
CA GLY A 61 21.73 -13.82 -14.97
C GLY A 61 21.35 -15.28 -14.70
N ASP A 62 20.80 -16.00 -15.67
CA ASP A 62 20.45 -17.42 -15.50
C ASP A 62 21.71 -18.30 -15.42
N PHE A 63 21.68 -19.30 -14.55
CA PHE A 63 22.76 -20.30 -14.47
C PHE A 63 22.72 -21.23 -15.68
N ILE A 64 23.89 -21.54 -16.23
CA ILE A 64 24.04 -22.41 -17.39
C ILE A 64 24.45 -23.81 -16.93
N GLU A 65 23.72 -24.83 -17.40
CA GLU A 65 24.09 -26.22 -17.17
C GLU A 65 25.28 -26.64 -18.04
N LEU A 66 26.24 -27.38 -17.49
CA LEU A 66 27.43 -27.78 -18.27
C LEU A 66 27.10 -28.76 -19.40
N GLY A 67 26.03 -29.55 -19.26
CA GLY A 67 25.59 -30.52 -20.27
C GLY A 67 25.14 -29.88 -21.59
N ILE A 68 24.88 -28.56 -21.60
CA ILE A 68 24.48 -27.83 -22.80
C ILE A 68 25.66 -27.19 -23.56
N ILE A 69 26.90 -27.32 -23.08
CA ILE A 69 28.12 -26.78 -23.72
C ILE A 69 28.73 -27.81 -24.67
N LYS A 70 29.26 -27.39 -25.83
CA LYS A 70 29.78 -28.32 -26.85
C LYS A 70 31.31 -28.25 -26.96
N GLY A 71 31.97 -29.41 -26.83
CA GLY A 71 33.40 -29.58 -27.13
C GLY A 71 34.35 -28.93 -26.11
N ASP A 72 35.61 -28.83 -26.53
CA ASP A 72 36.80 -28.37 -25.80
C ASP A 72 36.79 -26.85 -25.50
N GLU A 73 35.65 -26.18 -25.63
CA GLU A 73 35.53 -24.72 -25.55
C GLU A 73 35.69 -24.20 -24.12
N LEU A 74 35.66 -25.14 -23.16
CA LEU A 74 36.12 -24.99 -21.79
C LEU A 74 37.34 -25.87 -21.48
N ASN A 75 38.16 -26.33 -22.44
CA ASN A 75 39.38 -27.13 -22.15
C ASN A 75 40.47 -26.30 -21.45
N GLY A 76 40.21 -26.14 -20.16
CA GLY A 76 41.03 -26.19 -18.95
C GLY A 76 40.14 -26.63 -17.76
N TYR A 77 38.93 -27.13 -18.03
CA TYR A 77 37.86 -27.38 -17.06
C TYR A 77 37.24 -28.73 -17.41
N THR A 78 37.84 -29.82 -16.93
CA THR A 78 37.32 -31.18 -17.17
C THR A 78 36.18 -31.44 -16.18
N ALA A 79 34.94 -31.46 -16.67
CA ALA A 79 33.79 -31.86 -15.86
C ALA A 79 33.85 -33.38 -15.62
N ILE A 80 34.27 -33.79 -14.44
CA ILE A 80 34.10 -35.18 -13.99
C ILE A 80 32.63 -35.33 -13.61
N SER A 81 31.84 -35.94 -14.50
CA SER A 81 30.54 -36.50 -14.12
C SER A 81 30.81 -37.80 -13.37
N THR A 82 30.74 -37.77 -12.05
CA THR A 82 30.52 -38.99 -11.25
C THR A 82 29.08 -38.99 -10.81
N ASP A 83 28.31 -39.92 -11.38
CA ASP A 83 27.03 -40.37 -10.84
C ASP A 83 27.20 -40.68 -9.35
N ALA A 84 26.69 -39.80 -8.49
CA ALA A 84 26.59 -40.01 -7.06
C ALA A 84 25.13 -40.25 -6.70
N THR A 85 24.59 -41.37 -7.16
CA THR A 85 23.51 -42.03 -6.42
C THR A 85 24.06 -42.40 -5.04
N GLN A 86 23.40 -41.90 -3.99
CA GLN A 86 23.62 -42.20 -2.58
C GLN A 86 24.88 -41.59 -1.92
N ALA A 87 24.88 -40.27 -1.76
CA ALA A 87 25.42 -39.63 -0.56
C ALA A 87 24.71 -38.29 -0.33
N ASP A 88 24.01 -38.20 0.80
CA ASP A 88 23.59 -36.96 1.47
C ASP A 88 22.40 -36.16 0.91
N ASP A 89 21.27 -36.84 0.66
CA ASP A 89 19.95 -36.22 0.39
C ASP A 89 19.46 -35.30 1.54
N ASN A 90 19.95 -35.50 2.77
CA ASN A 90 19.68 -34.60 3.89
C ASN A 90 20.43 -33.26 3.78
N ASN A 91 21.57 -33.24 3.10
CA ASN A 91 22.34 -32.02 2.90
C ASN A 91 21.75 -31.22 1.75
N TYR A 92 21.29 -31.85 0.67
CA TYR A 92 20.57 -31.15 -0.41
C TYR A 92 19.22 -30.62 0.02
N ARG A 93 18.46 -31.30 0.90
CA ARG A 93 17.26 -30.70 1.48
C ARG A 93 17.59 -29.52 2.39
N LYS A 94 18.63 -29.60 3.24
CA LYS A 94 19.10 -28.42 4.01
C LYS A 94 19.63 -27.30 3.11
N LEU A 95 20.31 -27.63 2.02
CA LEU A 95 20.80 -26.66 1.05
C LEU A 95 19.68 -26.12 0.17
N PHE A 96 18.61 -26.87 -0.06
CA PHE A 96 17.44 -26.46 -0.84
C PHE A 96 16.50 -25.63 0.03
N THR A 97 16.26 -26.00 1.29
CA THR A 97 15.60 -25.14 2.28
C THR A 97 16.46 -23.90 2.56
N GLY A 98 17.78 -24.05 2.56
CA GLY A 98 18.74 -22.95 2.58
C GLY A 98 18.71 -22.10 1.31
N LEU A 99 18.53 -22.68 0.12
CA LEU A 99 18.44 -21.98 -1.16
C LEU A 99 17.06 -21.40 -1.42
N GLU A 100 16.00 -21.92 -0.80
CA GLU A 100 14.67 -21.36 -0.76
C GLU A 100 14.67 -20.17 0.22
N SER A 101 15.40 -20.29 1.34
CA SER A 101 15.74 -19.15 2.20
C SER A 101 16.67 -18.13 1.51
N LEU A 102 17.46 -18.56 0.51
CA LEU A 102 18.30 -17.68 -0.30
C LEU A 102 17.63 -17.16 -1.60
N LYS A 103 16.56 -17.78 -2.11
CA LYS A 103 15.69 -17.16 -3.14
C LYS A 103 14.83 -16.06 -2.53
N ASN A 104 14.67 -16.09 -1.21
CA ASN A 104 14.26 -14.95 -0.40
C ASN A 104 15.39 -13.91 -0.19
N VAL A 105 16.53 -13.95 -0.90
CA VAL A 105 17.59 -12.90 -0.79
C VAL A 105 17.18 -11.56 -1.41
N GLY A 106 16.01 -11.48 -2.04
CA GLY A 106 15.32 -10.19 -2.22
C GLY A 106 14.92 -9.51 -0.89
N LYS A 107 14.90 -10.23 0.24
CA LYS A 107 14.66 -9.68 1.59
C LYS A 107 15.93 -9.21 2.32
N TYR A 108 17.12 -9.62 1.92
CA TYR A 108 18.33 -9.42 2.76
C TYR A 108 19.24 -8.24 2.39
N GLN A 109 18.86 -7.42 1.40
CA GLN A 109 19.54 -6.13 1.17
C GLN A 109 18.77 -4.91 1.71
N LEU A 110 17.56 -5.09 2.22
CA LEU A 110 16.80 -4.02 2.90
C LEU A 110 16.78 -4.15 4.44
N LEU A 111 17.36 -5.24 4.98
CA LEU A 111 17.50 -5.50 6.42
C LEU A 111 18.95 -5.70 6.89
N LYS A 112 19.94 -5.44 6.03
CA LYS A 112 21.34 -5.32 6.47
C LYS A 112 21.72 -3.86 6.61
N LEU A 113 21.67 -3.40 7.86
CA LEU A 113 22.79 -2.75 8.53
C LEU A 113 23.86 -2.21 7.55
N VAL A 114 23.79 -0.92 7.25
CA VAL A 114 25.02 -0.15 7.01
C VAL A 114 25.70 -0.03 8.37
N THR A 115 26.45 -1.05 8.75
CA THR A 115 27.53 -0.90 9.73
C THR A 115 28.80 -0.67 8.93
N ASN A 116 29.04 0.59 8.59
CA ASN A 116 30.39 1.08 8.43
C ASN A 116 30.56 2.22 9.43
N ASP A 117 31.51 1.99 10.33
CA ASP A 117 32.11 2.91 11.27
C ASP A 117 31.30 3.31 12.51
N ASP A 118 32.05 3.39 13.60
CA ASP A 118 31.63 3.52 15.00
C ASP A 118 30.52 4.57 15.21
N GLU A 119 29.51 4.19 16.01
CA GLU A 119 28.30 4.96 16.37
C GLU A 119 27.14 4.98 15.37
N LYS A 120 26.26 3.95 15.44
CA LYS A 120 24.78 4.06 15.43
C LYS A 120 24.11 2.68 15.41
N GLU A 121 23.73 2.19 16.58
CA GLU A 121 22.66 1.19 16.71
C GLU A 121 21.30 1.87 16.50
N ASP A 122 20.87 2.06 15.25
CA ASP A 122 19.45 2.26 14.94
C ASP A 122 18.88 0.89 14.56
N ILE A 123 18.57 0.12 15.60
CA ILE A 123 18.12 -1.27 15.52
C ILE A 123 16.78 -1.33 14.77
N ALA A 124 16.66 -2.38 13.95
CA ALA A 124 15.50 -2.71 13.13
C ALA A 124 14.15 -2.50 13.84
N MET A 125 13.10 -2.24 13.06
CA MET A 125 11.69 -2.22 13.52
C MET A 125 11.24 -3.52 14.23
N GLU A 126 12.09 -4.55 14.26
CA GLU A 126 11.77 -5.92 14.65
C GLU A 126 11.72 -6.14 16.18
N ASP A 127 12.41 -5.34 17.00
CA ASP A 127 12.58 -5.65 18.44
C ASP A 127 11.55 -5.02 19.41
N PHE A 128 10.55 -4.28 18.90
CA PHE A 128 9.57 -3.56 19.76
C PHE A 128 8.10 -3.94 19.56
N ILE A 129 7.79 -5.10 18.95
CA ILE A 129 6.40 -5.57 18.84
C ILE A 129 5.96 -6.18 20.19
N LYS A 130 5.66 -5.30 21.16
CA LYS A 130 4.83 -5.63 22.33
C LYS A 130 3.72 -4.60 22.42
N VAL A 131 2.52 -5.06 22.15
CA VAL A 131 1.34 -4.22 22.03
C VAL A 131 0.68 -4.07 23.41
N PRO A 132 0.20 -2.87 23.76
CA PRO A 132 -0.50 -2.68 25.02
C PRO A 132 -1.88 -3.34 24.97
N LYS A 133 -2.14 -4.25 25.90
CA LYS A 133 -3.50 -4.78 26.13
C LYS A 133 -4.39 -3.69 26.75
N LEU A 134 -5.71 -3.87 26.64
CA LEU A 134 -6.65 -3.06 27.41
C LEU A 134 -6.32 -3.14 28.91
N ASN A 135 -6.40 -1.99 29.62
CA ASN A 135 -6.17 -1.85 31.05
C ASN A 135 -7.35 -1.10 31.69
N GLY A 136 -7.32 -0.91 33.02
CA GLY A 136 -8.37 -0.26 33.78
C GLY A 136 -8.68 1.16 33.30
N LEU A 137 -7.63 1.93 32.98
CA LEU A 137 -7.76 3.26 32.39
C LEU A 137 -8.57 3.23 31.09
N HIS A 138 -8.28 2.27 30.20
CA HIS A 138 -9.00 2.10 28.94
C HIS A 138 -10.48 1.81 29.14
N ILE A 139 -10.83 0.94 30.10
CA ILE A 139 -12.24 0.63 30.42
C ILE A 139 -12.96 1.86 30.96
N LYS A 140 -12.29 2.64 31.82
CA LYS A 140 -12.82 3.90 32.33
C LYS A 140 -13.08 4.90 31.20
N THR A 141 -12.12 5.08 30.29
CA THR A 141 -12.26 5.99 29.13
C THR A 141 -13.40 5.55 28.21
N ILE A 142 -13.50 4.26 27.88
CA ILE A 142 -14.62 3.71 27.10
C ILE A 142 -15.97 4.03 27.76
N ARG A 143 -16.08 3.81 29.08
CA ARG A 143 -17.30 4.09 29.84
C ARG A 143 -17.68 5.58 29.79
N GLU A 144 -16.69 6.46 29.91
CA GLU A 144 -16.89 7.91 29.90
C GLU A 144 -17.30 8.41 28.51
N LEU A 145 -16.69 7.89 27.44
CA LEU A 145 -17.09 8.16 26.05
C LEU A 145 -18.52 7.70 25.75
N LEU A 146 -18.95 6.60 26.35
CA LEU A 146 -20.35 6.15 26.28
C LEU A 146 -21.32 7.01 27.10
N GLY A 147 -20.83 7.98 27.88
CA GLY A 147 -21.64 8.82 28.75
C GLY A 147 -22.23 8.08 29.95
N PHE A 148 -21.64 6.97 30.37
CA PHE A 148 -22.15 6.14 31.47
C PHE A 148 -21.39 6.37 32.78
N ASN A 149 -22.13 6.37 33.90
CA ASN A 149 -21.53 6.15 35.22
C ASN A 149 -21.28 4.66 35.47
N GLN A 150 -20.45 4.32 36.47
CA GLN A 150 -20.08 2.93 36.78
C GLN A 150 -21.31 2.04 37.04
N LEU A 151 -22.34 2.54 37.72
CA LEU A 151 -23.57 1.79 37.98
C LEU A 151 -24.31 1.42 36.69
N THR A 152 -24.39 2.34 35.74
CA THR A 152 -25.10 2.14 34.47
C THR A 152 -24.32 1.20 33.57
N PHE A 153 -23.00 1.38 33.48
CA PHE A 153 -22.12 0.53 32.69
C PHE A 153 -22.10 -0.91 33.23
N SER A 154 -21.90 -1.10 34.54
CA SER A 154 -21.89 -2.42 35.17
C SER A 154 -23.21 -3.17 35.01
N LYS A 155 -24.36 -2.47 35.14
CA LYS A 155 -25.68 -3.05 34.87
C LYS A 155 -25.84 -3.51 33.43
N LYS A 156 -25.46 -2.69 32.45
CA LYS A 156 -25.53 -3.07 31.02
C LYS A 156 -24.61 -4.25 30.72
N MET A 157 -23.40 -4.24 31.28
CA MET A 157 -22.44 -5.34 31.19
C MET A 157 -22.85 -6.58 32.01
N GLY A 158 -23.91 -6.53 32.81
CA GLY A 158 -24.31 -7.63 33.70
C GLY A 158 -23.16 -8.07 34.63
N VAL A 159 -22.38 -7.14 35.17
CA VAL A 159 -21.30 -7.36 36.14
C VAL A 159 -21.59 -6.58 37.43
N SER A 160 -20.95 -6.95 38.54
CA SER A 160 -21.09 -6.16 39.77
C SER A 160 -20.37 -4.82 39.66
N ASN A 161 -20.91 -3.78 40.29
CA ASN A 161 -20.26 -2.46 40.34
C ASN A 161 -18.88 -2.54 41.01
N THR A 162 -18.75 -3.40 42.03
CA THR A 162 -17.47 -3.67 42.69
C THR A 162 -16.45 -4.26 41.73
N LEU A 163 -16.85 -5.20 40.86
CA LEU A 163 -15.96 -5.77 39.86
C LEU A 163 -15.49 -4.70 38.87
N LEU A 164 -16.40 -3.87 38.36
CA LEU A 164 -16.05 -2.77 37.46
C LEU A 164 -15.09 -1.78 38.13
N SER A 165 -15.37 -1.40 39.37
CA SER A 165 -14.49 -0.49 40.12
C SER A 165 -13.08 -1.05 40.32
N LEU A 166 -12.95 -2.36 40.58
CA LEU A 166 -11.65 -3.01 40.75
C LEU A 166 -10.89 -3.09 39.41
N ILE A 167 -11.60 -3.31 38.31
CA ILE A 167 -11.03 -3.31 36.96
C ILE A 167 -10.55 -1.91 36.58
N GLU A 168 -11.39 -0.88 36.74
CA GLU A 168 -11.05 0.52 36.38
C GLU A 168 -9.89 1.08 37.19
N SER A 169 -9.61 0.52 38.37
CA SER A 169 -8.49 0.90 39.23
C SER A 169 -7.27 -0.03 39.07
N ASP A 170 -7.24 -0.91 38.07
CA ASP A 170 -6.21 -1.93 37.83
C ASP A 170 -5.94 -2.88 39.02
N ASN A 171 -6.86 -2.95 39.99
CA ASN A 171 -6.78 -3.85 41.14
C ASN A 171 -7.24 -5.28 40.79
N LYS A 172 -7.82 -5.47 39.59
CA LYS A 172 -8.15 -6.78 39.05
C LYS A 172 -7.89 -6.80 37.54
N PRO A 173 -7.23 -7.85 37.02
CA PRO A 173 -6.95 -7.95 35.59
C PRO A 173 -8.24 -8.07 34.77
N ILE A 174 -8.20 -7.53 33.56
CA ILE A 174 -9.25 -7.68 32.55
C ILE A 174 -9.14 -9.08 31.94
N THR A 175 -10.25 -9.82 31.94
CA THR A 175 -10.33 -11.15 31.32
C THR A 175 -10.83 -11.04 29.88
N ASP A 176 -10.49 -12.01 29.04
CA ASP A 176 -10.98 -12.07 27.66
C ASP A 176 -12.51 -12.13 27.60
N ASP A 177 -13.15 -12.85 28.52
CA ASP A 177 -14.62 -12.89 28.69
C ASP A 177 -15.22 -11.50 28.96
N PHE A 178 -14.53 -10.65 29.74
CA PHE A 178 -15.00 -9.29 29.98
C PHE A 178 -14.94 -8.45 28.69
N VAL A 179 -13.86 -8.59 27.91
CA VAL A 179 -13.68 -7.89 26.64
C VAL A 179 -14.71 -8.34 25.60
N GLU A 180 -14.92 -9.66 25.47
CA GLU A 180 -15.94 -10.21 24.57
C GLU A 180 -17.35 -9.73 24.95
N LYS A 181 -17.67 -9.75 26.24
CA LYS A 181 -18.94 -9.24 26.76
C LYS A 181 -19.10 -7.74 26.50
N MET A 182 -18.01 -6.97 26.61
CA MET A 182 -18.01 -5.53 26.33
C MET A 182 -18.35 -5.26 24.86
N TYR A 183 -17.66 -5.94 23.95
CA TYR A 183 -17.93 -5.82 22.52
C TYR A 183 -19.30 -6.35 22.10
N THR A 184 -19.85 -7.31 22.83
CA THR A 184 -21.22 -7.82 22.59
C THR A 184 -22.27 -6.85 23.11
N THR A 185 -22.04 -6.24 24.27
CA THR A 185 -22.96 -5.29 24.91
C THR A 185 -22.98 -3.94 24.18
N PHE A 186 -21.81 -3.51 23.68
CA PHE A 186 -21.61 -2.24 23.00
C PHE A 186 -21.00 -2.49 21.61
N PRO A 187 -21.80 -2.96 20.64
CA PRO A 187 -21.29 -3.34 19.32
C PRO A 187 -20.64 -2.18 18.56
N ASP A 188 -21.03 -0.94 18.84
CA ASP A 188 -20.46 0.26 18.22
C ASP A 188 -18.97 0.45 18.52
N LEU A 189 -18.46 -0.12 19.63
CA LEU A 189 -17.02 -0.15 19.94
C LEU A 189 -16.20 -0.78 18.81
N LYS A 190 -16.74 -1.78 18.12
CA LYS A 190 -16.05 -2.45 16.99
C LYS A 190 -15.92 -1.57 15.75
N ASN A 191 -16.65 -0.45 15.70
CA ASN A 191 -16.62 0.51 14.61
C ASN A 191 -16.07 1.88 15.08
N ALA A 192 -15.59 1.96 16.33
CA ALA A 192 -15.01 3.20 16.86
C ALA A 192 -13.79 3.60 16.04
N LEU A 193 -12.97 2.62 15.69
CA LEU A 193 -11.79 2.77 14.84
C LEU A 193 -11.88 1.88 13.61
N ASP A 194 -11.34 2.36 12.49
CA ASP A 194 -11.07 1.53 11.32
C ASP A 194 -9.80 1.96 10.61
N LEU A 195 -9.19 1.02 9.89
CA LEU A 195 -7.99 1.23 9.09
C LEU A 195 -8.33 1.20 7.61
N GLN A 196 -7.72 2.08 6.82
CA GLN A 196 -7.85 2.07 5.36
C GLN A 196 -6.56 2.56 4.66
N PHE A 197 -6.41 2.28 3.37
CA PHE A 197 -5.39 2.95 2.55
C PHE A 197 -5.88 4.31 2.05
N ASP A 198 -5.08 5.35 2.24
CA ASP A 198 -5.39 6.73 1.84
C ASP A 198 -4.48 7.27 0.74
N TRP A 199 -3.42 6.54 0.39
CA TRP A 199 -2.62 6.81 -0.80
C TRP A 199 -1.85 5.55 -1.19
N VAL A 200 -1.76 5.26 -2.48
CA VAL A 200 -0.91 4.17 -3.01
C VAL A 200 -0.21 4.65 -4.27
N THR A 201 1.12 4.59 -4.28
CA THR A 201 1.93 4.76 -5.50
C THR A 201 2.75 3.52 -5.74
N ILE A 202 2.67 2.97 -6.95
CA ILE A 202 3.46 1.80 -7.37
C ILE A 202 4.16 2.10 -8.69
N THR A 203 5.46 1.92 -8.73
CA THR A 203 6.33 2.15 -9.89
C THR A 203 6.74 0.82 -10.52
N PHE A 204 6.65 0.74 -11.84
CA PHE A 204 6.98 -0.43 -12.66
C PHE A 204 8.08 -0.04 -13.64
N SER A 205 9.28 -0.60 -13.47
CA SER A 205 10.46 -0.19 -14.24
C SER A 205 10.50 -0.74 -15.67
N ASP A 206 9.78 -1.83 -15.93
CA ASP A 206 9.79 -2.55 -17.21
C ASP A 206 8.42 -2.58 -17.92
N MET A 207 7.52 -1.66 -17.56
CA MET A 207 6.17 -1.55 -18.16
C MET A 207 5.88 -0.14 -18.68
N THR A 208 4.99 -0.05 -19.65
CA THR A 208 4.35 1.20 -20.12
C THR A 208 3.09 1.51 -19.31
N GLY A 209 2.57 2.73 -19.41
CA GLY A 209 1.35 3.13 -18.72
C GLY A 209 0.14 2.29 -19.12
N GLU A 210 0.00 1.98 -20.42
CA GLU A 210 -1.05 1.11 -20.93
C GLU A 210 -0.96 -0.31 -20.37
N GLN A 211 0.24 -0.88 -20.29
CA GLN A 211 0.43 -2.22 -19.69
C GLN A 211 0.08 -2.20 -18.20
N VAL A 212 0.42 -1.14 -17.46
CA VAL A 212 0.01 -1.00 -16.06
C VAL A 212 -1.52 -0.96 -15.93
N ILE A 213 -2.21 -0.19 -16.79
CA ILE A 213 -3.68 -0.09 -16.79
C ILE A 213 -4.33 -1.44 -17.12
N ASN A 214 -3.88 -2.10 -18.19
CA ASN A 214 -4.51 -3.32 -18.70
C ASN A 214 -4.11 -4.57 -17.89
N ASP A 215 -2.84 -4.75 -17.58
CA ASP A 215 -2.32 -6.01 -17.05
C ASP A 215 -2.28 -6.02 -15.51
N VAL A 216 -1.96 -4.86 -14.90
CA VAL A 216 -1.87 -4.73 -13.44
C VAL A 216 -3.22 -4.33 -12.86
N MET A 217 -3.78 -3.19 -13.30
CA MET A 217 -5.03 -2.66 -12.76
C MET A 217 -6.26 -3.40 -13.31
N ARG A 218 -6.13 -4.07 -14.47
CA ARG A 218 -7.22 -4.75 -15.18
C ARG A 218 -8.41 -3.84 -15.45
N LEU A 219 -8.09 -2.60 -15.78
CA LEU A 219 -9.04 -1.60 -16.23
C LEU A 219 -8.94 -1.43 -17.73
N LYS A 220 -10.02 -0.96 -18.34
CA LYS A 220 -10.08 -0.62 -19.76
C LYS A 220 -9.35 0.70 -20.00
N SER A 221 -8.33 0.70 -20.86
CA SER A 221 -7.59 1.92 -21.23
C SER A 221 -8.49 3.05 -21.74
N GLU A 222 -9.63 2.72 -22.37
CA GLU A 222 -10.59 3.71 -22.88
C GLU A 222 -11.29 4.53 -21.78
N LEU A 223 -11.19 4.09 -20.53
CA LEU A 223 -11.68 4.85 -19.37
C LEU A 223 -10.68 5.92 -18.91
N PHE A 224 -9.48 5.94 -19.48
CA PHE A 224 -8.44 6.90 -19.15
C PHE A 224 -8.31 7.97 -20.23
N LEU A 225 -8.27 9.22 -19.78
CA LEU A 225 -7.93 10.35 -20.64
C LEU A 225 -6.40 10.50 -20.68
N GLU A 226 -5.83 10.36 -21.87
CA GLU A 226 -4.42 10.60 -22.14
C GLU A 226 -4.13 12.10 -22.27
N ARG A 227 -3.01 12.54 -21.69
CA ARG A 227 -2.51 13.92 -21.79
C ARG A 227 -1.01 14.01 -21.57
N SER A 228 -0.39 15.05 -22.13
CA SER A 228 1.01 15.39 -21.87
C SER A 228 1.20 15.84 -20.41
N THR A 229 2.33 15.50 -19.80
CA THR A 229 2.73 15.98 -18.46
C THR A 229 4.23 16.25 -18.40
N THR A 230 4.66 16.99 -17.38
CA THR A 230 6.08 17.13 -17.00
C THR A 230 6.31 16.76 -15.54
N GLN A 231 5.25 16.29 -14.86
CA GLN A 231 5.29 15.91 -13.45
C GLN A 231 6.10 14.62 -13.28
N ASN A 232 6.87 14.55 -12.19
CA ASN A 232 7.68 13.38 -11.82
C ASN A 232 8.61 12.89 -12.95
N PHE A 233 9.03 13.78 -13.84
CA PHE A 233 9.89 13.51 -14.99
C PHE A 233 9.29 12.58 -16.06
N TYR A 234 7.98 12.33 -16.03
CA TYR A 234 7.24 11.65 -17.08
C TYR A 234 6.78 12.64 -18.15
N THR A 235 6.54 12.15 -19.36
CA THR A 235 6.05 12.97 -20.49
C THR A 235 4.57 12.75 -20.78
N ARG A 236 3.99 11.65 -20.30
CA ARG A 236 2.58 11.29 -20.53
C ARG A 236 1.86 10.87 -19.25
N GLU A 237 0.57 11.19 -19.17
CA GLU A 237 -0.34 10.80 -18.10
C GLU A 237 -1.66 10.27 -18.65
N PHE A 238 -2.11 9.15 -18.09
CA PHE A 238 -3.44 8.57 -18.26
C PHE A 238 -4.24 8.81 -16.98
N ALA A 239 -5.34 9.54 -17.06
CA ALA A 239 -6.17 9.85 -15.89
C ALA A 239 -7.56 9.23 -16.03
N PHE A 240 -7.93 8.39 -15.05
CA PHE A 240 -9.22 7.72 -15.04
C PHE A 240 -10.36 8.75 -15.00
N ALA A 241 -11.27 8.65 -15.97
CA ALA A 241 -12.37 9.59 -16.15
C ALA A 241 -11.94 11.08 -16.15
N GLY A 242 -10.69 11.37 -16.56
CA GLY A 242 -10.13 12.73 -16.63
C GLY A 242 -9.65 13.33 -15.30
N GLU A 243 -9.88 12.65 -14.17
CA GLU A 243 -9.55 13.12 -12.82
C GLU A 243 -8.22 12.56 -12.31
N LYS A 244 -7.45 13.36 -11.57
CA LYS A 244 -6.20 12.90 -10.91
C LYS A 244 -6.47 12.16 -9.60
N ASN A 245 -7.49 11.31 -9.59
CA ASN A 245 -7.80 10.44 -8.45
C ASN A 245 -7.17 9.05 -8.65
N ILE A 246 -7.30 8.51 -9.86
CA ILE A 246 -6.60 7.31 -10.31
C ILE A 246 -5.88 7.69 -11.59
N TYR A 247 -4.55 7.65 -11.61
CA TYR A 247 -3.80 8.00 -12.81
C TYR A 247 -2.49 7.21 -12.93
N VAL A 248 -2.01 7.06 -14.15
CA VAL A 248 -0.75 6.40 -14.49
C VAL A 248 0.10 7.35 -15.31
N GLN A 249 1.37 7.49 -14.98
CA GLN A 249 2.31 8.32 -15.75
C GLN A 249 3.39 7.43 -16.37
N ASP A 250 3.74 7.72 -17.61
CA ASP A 250 4.80 7.04 -18.37
C ASP A 250 5.43 8.00 -19.41
N PHE A 251 6.04 7.46 -20.47
CA PHE A 251 6.67 8.24 -21.52
C PHE A 251 5.89 8.15 -22.82
N GLU A 252 5.60 9.30 -23.44
CA GLU A 252 5.14 9.36 -24.83
C GLU A 252 6.15 8.68 -25.77
N PRO A 253 5.71 7.92 -26.79
CA PRO A 253 6.59 7.39 -27.81
C PRO A 253 7.35 8.52 -28.52
N THR A 254 8.66 8.33 -28.72
CA THR A 254 9.50 9.29 -29.44
C THR A 254 10.04 8.67 -30.71
N LYS A 255 10.28 9.48 -31.76
CA LYS A 255 10.98 9.01 -32.96
C LYS A 255 12.47 8.85 -32.68
N ASP A 256 12.99 7.68 -32.99
CA ASP A 256 14.42 7.45 -33.04
C ASP A 256 15.06 8.32 -34.13
N VAL A 257 16.12 9.03 -33.79
CA VAL A 257 16.75 10.03 -34.67
C VAL A 257 17.39 9.37 -35.90
N ASP A 258 17.88 8.14 -35.77
CA ASP A 258 18.63 7.45 -36.82
C ASP A 258 17.72 6.60 -37.71
N THR A 259 16.68 6.00 -37.14
CA THR A 259 15.80 5.03 -37.83
C THR A 259 14.41 5.58 -38.14
N ASN A 260 14.02 6.73 -37.58
CA ASN A 260 12.69 7.33 -37.68
C ASN A 260 11.54 6.38 -37.25
N GLN A 261 11.86 5.38 -36.43
CA GLN A 261 10.90 4.44 -35.85
C GLN A 261 10.41 4.95 -34.50
N ASP A 262 9.18 4.57 -34.13
CA ASP A 262 8.66 4.88 -32.79
C ASP A 262 9.37 4.03 -31.74
N VAL A 263 9.99 4.69 -30.78
CA VAL A 263 10.63 4.08 -29.62
C VAL A 263 9.82 4.43 -28.39
N GLN A 264 9.24 3.40 -27.79
CA GLN A 264 8.53 3.51 -26.52
C GLN A 264 9.51 3.28 -25.38
N LYS A 265 9.75 4.33 -24.58
CA LYS A 265 10.51 4.19 -23.33
C LYS A 265 9.64 3.47 -22.27
N ILE A 266 10.25 2.52 -21.57
CA ILE A 266 9.63 1.78 -20.47
C ILE A 266 9.85 2.50 -19.13
N GLY A 267 8.98 2.21 -18.17
CA GLY A 267 8.91 2.89 -16.88
C GLY A 267 7.57 3.60 -16.73
N ALA A 268 6.75 3.11 -15.81
CA ALA A 268 5.43 3.67 -15.54
C ALA A 268 5.18 3.71 -14.03
N THR A 269 4.39 4.67 -13.56
CA THR A 269 3.97 4.73 -12.15
C THR A 269 2.47 4.94 -12.08
N MET A 270 1.80 4.09 -11.31
CA MET A 270 0.40 4.29 -10.96
C MET A 270 0.27 5.04 -9.64
N TYR A 271 -0.76 5.89 -9.56
CA TYR A 271 -1.06 6.74 -8.43
C TYR A 271 -2.54 6.61 -8.09
N LEU A 272 -2.81 6.29 -6.82
CA LEU A 272 -4.14 6.27 -6.22
C LEU A 272 -4.15 7.28 -5.07
N THR A 273 -4.85 8.40 -5.24
CA THR A 273 -5.03 9.39 -4.16
C THR A 273 -5.99 8.87 -3.09
N GLY A 274 -6.23 9.61 -2.00
CA GLY A 274 -7.22 9.18 -0.98
C GLY A 274 -8.64 8.99 -1.52
N GLN A 275 -9.05 9.80 -2.50
CA GLN A 275 -10.29 9.55 -3.24
C GLN A 275 -10.11 8.41 -4.24
N GLY A 276 -8.94 8.36 -4.89
CA GLY A 276 -8.55 7.29 -5.80
C GLY A 276 -8.62 5.89 -5.20
N THR A 277 -8.18 5.70 -3.96
CA THR A 277 -8.24 4.41 -3.27
C THR A 277 -9.69 3.97 -3.08
N ARG A 278 -10.59 4.89 -2.70
CA ARG A 278 -12.03 4.59 -2.56
C ARG A 278 -12.68 4.25 -3.91
N LEU A 279 -12.33 4.97 -4.98
CA LEU A 279 -12.82 4.66 -6.33
C LEU A 279 -12.28 3.30 -6.81
N PHE A 280 -10.99 3.04 -6.58
CA PHE A 280 -10.33 1.81 -7.00
C PHE A 280 -10.84 0.57 -6.24
N GLU A 281 -11.26 0.73 -4.99
CA GLU A 281 -11.94 -0.33 -4.23
C GLU A 281 -13.21 -0.84 -4.90
N LYS A 282 -13.91 0.00 -5.69
CA LYS A 282 -15.03 -0.44 -6.52
C LYS A 282 -14.55 -1.39 -7.63
N ALA A 283 -13.47 -1.04 -8.32
CA ALA A 283 -12.85 -1.91 -9.32
C ALA A 283 -12.37 -3.24 -8.73
N LEU A 284 -11.69 -3.21 -7.57
CA LEU A 284 -11.28 -4.42 -6.86
C LEU A 284 -12.48 -5.31 -6.54
N LEU A 285 -13.56 -4.72 -6.05
CA LEU A 285 -14.78 -5.44 -5.71
C LEU A 285 -15.44 -6.10 -6.92
N GLU A 286 -15.49 -5.41 -8.07
CA GLU A 286 -16.02 -5.94 -9.32
C GLU A 286 -15.15 -7.07 -9.88
N GLN A 287 -13.83 -6.98 -9.69
CA GLN A 287 -12.87 -8.02 -10.07
C GLN A 287 -12.78 -9.20 -9.08
N GLY A 288 -13.49 -9.14 -7.95
CA GLY A 288 -13.38 -10.15 -6.89
C GLY A 288 -12.01 -10.16 -6.19
N LEU A 289 -11.31 -9.03 -6.20
CA LEU A 289 -10.00 -8.84 -5.58
C LEU A 289 -10.12 -8.14 -4.22
N THR A 290 -9.13 -8.44 -3.38
CA THR A 290 -8.81 -7.69 -2.15
C THR A 290 -7.61 -6.79 -2.44
N TRP A 291 -7.33 -5.81 -1.56
CA TRP A 291 -6.10 -5.03 -1.65
C TRP A 291 -4.87 -5.93 -1.61
N LYS A 292 -4.87 -6.94 -0.73
CA LYS A 292 -3.77 -7.91 -0.65
C LYS A 292 -3.56 -8.65 -1.96
N LYS A 293 -4.63 -9.16 -2.58
CA LYS A 293 -4.55 -9.87 -3.88
C LYS A 293 -4.04 -8.93 -4.98
N PHE A 294 -4.50 -7.68 -5.00
CA PHE A 294 -4.03 -6.67 -5.94
C PHE A 294 -2.55 -6.32 -5.74
N PHE A 295 -2.09 -6.11 -4.50
CA PHE A 295 -0.68 -5.81 -4.22
C PHE A 295 0.23 -7.00 -4.53
N VAL A 296 -0.21 -8.24 -4.28
CA VAL A 296 0.51 -9.44 -4.71
C VAL A 296 0.61 -9.50 -6.24
N GLN A 297 -0.45 -9.15 -6.96
CA GLN A 297 -0.41 -9.04 -8.42
C GLN A 297 0.58 -7.96 -8.87
N ALA A 298 0.53 -6.76 -8.27
CA ALA A 298 1.48 -5.69 -8.57
C ALA A 298 2.94 -6.15 -8.35
N LYS A 299 3.22 -6.88 -7.26
CA LYS A 299 4.54 -7.49 -7.03
C LYS A 299 4.95 -8.52 -8.10
N ARG A 300 4.02 -9.31 -8.64
CA ARG A 300 4.32 -10.25 -9.74
C ARG A 300 4.76 -9.52 -11.01
N PHE A 301 4.24 -8.32 -11.22
CA PHE A 301 4.68 -7.39 -12.27
C PHE A 301 5.88 -6.53 -11.85
N LYS A 302 6.61 -6.92 -10.81
CA LYS A 302 7.79 -6.20 -10.28
C LYS A 302 7.50 -4.75 -9.86
N GLY A 303 6.28 -4.47 -9.42
CA GLY A 303 5.91 -3.17 -8.88
C GLY A 303 6.67 -2.85 -7.58
N THR A 304 7.19 -1.63 -7.49
CA THR A 304 7.81 -1.06 -6.30
C THR A 304 6.88 -0.03 -5.66
N PHE A 305 6.49 -0.23 -4.42
CA PHE A 305 5.66 0.66 -3.62
C PHE A 305 6.48 1.89 -3.22
N SER A 306 6.30 2.99 -3.92
CA SER A 306 7.06 4.23 -3.69
C SER A 306 6.38 5.17 -2.70
N ARG A 307 5.07 5.03 -2.49
CA ARG A 307 4.33 5.68 -1.40
C ARG A 307 3.15 4.83 -0.94
N LEU A 308 2.92 4.80 0.35
CA LEU A 308 1.78 4.15 1.00
C LEU A 308 1.32 5.00 2.18
N ASP A 309 0.07 5.45 2.17
CA ASP A 309 -0.51 6.13 3.32
C ASP A 309 -1.55 5.20 3.94
N ILE A 310 -1.37 4.88 5.23
CA ILE A 310 -2.32 4.08 6.02
C ILE A 310 -3.04 5.01 6.97
N ALA A 311 -4.36 5.09 6.86
CA ALA A 311 -5.21 5.92 7.71
C ALA A 311 -5.92 5.09 8.79
N ILE A 312 -5.83 5.54 10.04
CA ILE A 312 -6.64 5.11 11.17
C ILE A 312 -7.69 6.18 11.40
N ASN A 313 -8.94 5.83 11.16
CA ASN A 313 -10.10 6.72 11.32
C ASN A 313 -10.67 6.58 12.73
N ASP A 314 -10.84 7.71 13.41
CA ASP A 314 -11.62 7.81 14.64
C ASP A 314 -13.05 8.26 14.30
N ASN A 315 -14.01 7.35 14.37
CA ASN A 315 -15.43 7.64 14.12
C ASN A 315 -16.19 8.00 15.41
N TRP A 316 -15.56 7.83 16.58
CA TRP A 316 -16.23 7.98 17.85
C TRP A 316 -15.95 9.31 18.54
N GLY A 317 -14.94 10.04 18.06
CA GLY A 317 -14.44 11.24 18.72
C GLY A 317 -13.60 10.88 19.94
N LEU A 318 -12.83 9.78 19.83
CA LEU A 318 -11.85 9.38 20.84
C LEU A 318 -10.77 10.45 21.02
N LEU A 319 -10.32 11.06 19.92
CA LEU A 319 -9.30 12.10 19.96
C LEU A 319 -9.96 13.48 20.02
N ASP A 320 -9.54 14.30 20.98
CA ASP A 320 -9.81 15.74 20.96
C ASP A 320 -8.58 16.45 20.40
N MET A 321 -8.72 17.09 19.24
CA MET A 321 -7.62 17.78 18.61
C MET A 321 -7.13 18.98 19.41
N ASP A 322 -7.99 19.66 20.17
CA ASP A 322 -7.57 20.76 21.03
C ASP A 322 -6.68 20.23 22.18
N GLU A 323 -7.04 19.09 22.77
CA GLU A 323 -6.22 18.42 23.80
C GLU A 323 -4.88 17.93 23.23
N ILE A 324 -4.86 17.39 22.02
CA ILE A 324 -3.65 16.95 21.33
C ILE A 324 -2.71 18.14 21.08
N ILE A 325 -3.23 19.26 20.54
CA ILE A 325 -2.43 20.46 20.31
C ILE A 325 -1.90 21.05 21.62
N GLU A 326 -2.73 21.10 22.67
CA GLU A 326 -2.31 21.54 24.00
C GLU A 326 -1.20 20.63 24.55
N ALA A 327 -1.29 19.31 24.35
CA ALA A 327 -0.27 18.37 24.77
C ALA A 327 1.06 18.60 24.04
N ILE A 328 1.02 18.88 22.74
CA ILE A 328 2.22 19.23 21.96
C ILE A 328 2.86 20.50 22.51
N GLN A 329 2.06 21.55 22.72
CA GLN A 329 2.55 22.85 23.22
C GLN A 329 3.13 22.78 24.64
N LYS A 330 2.69 21.80 25.45
CA LYS A 330 3.16 21.58 26.82
C LYS A 330 4.22 20.48 26.94
N ASN A 331 4.82 20.04 25.83
CA ASN A 331 5.82 18.96 25.81
C ASN A 331 5.31 17.66 26.47
N ARG A 332 4.00 17.38 26.37
CA ARG A 332 3.34 16.18 26.90
C ARG A 332 3.27 15.05 25.86
N PHE A 333 4.35 14.88 25.10
CA PHE A 333 4.46 13.85 24.08
C PHE A 333 5.92 13.47 23.85
N TRP A 334 6.14 12.28 23.30
CA TRP A 334 7.41 11.87 22.75
C TRP A 334 7.21 11.33 21.34
N SER A 335 8.11 11.69 20.42
CA SER A 335 8.13 11.17 19.06
C SER A 335 9.53 10.74 18.66
N LYS A 336 9.65 9.56 18.04
CA LYS A 336 10.93 9.06 17.51
C LYS A 336 11.54 10.01 16.47
N SER A 337 10.72 10.78 15.75
CA SER A 337 11.21 11.72 14.73
C SER A 337 11.75 13.04 15.29
N ARG A 338 11.40 13.40 16.54
CA ARG A 338 11.79 14.66 17.22
C ARG A 338 11.41 15.96 16.51
N SER A 339 10.77 15.89 15.36
CA SER A 339 10.29 17.04 14.60
C SER A 339 8.78 16.98 14.47
N PHE A 340 8.14 18.12 14.62
CA PHE A 340 6.71 18.25 14.45
C PHE A 340 6.35 19.62 13.88
N ALA A 341 5.16 19.71 13.30
CA ALA A 341 4.58 20.96 12.81
C ALA A 341 3.08 20.96 13.08
N ILE A 342 2.57 22.10 13.55
CA ILE A 342 1.15 22.33 13.81
C ILE A 342 0.62 23.32 12.76
N HIS A 343 -0.54 23.01 12.20
CA HIS A 343 -1.25 23.84 11.23
C HIS A 343 -2.74 23.91 11.57
N GLY A 344 -3.41 24.94 11.09
CA GLY A 344 -4.85 25.13 11.29
C GLY A 344 -5.20 25.91 12.55
N ASN A 345 -6.44 25.78 13.00
CA ASN A 345 -6.97 26.42 14.21
C ASN A 345 -8.27 25.71 14.68
N ASN A 346 -8.84 26.08 15.83
CA ASN A 346 -10.05 25.42 16.36
C ASN A 346 -11.27 25.54 15.42
N GLN A 347 -11.39 26.62 14.63
CA GLN A 347 -12.52 26.85 13.71
C GLN A 347 -12.36 26.02 12.44
N ASP A 348 -11.16 26.01 11.88
CA ASP A 348 -10.85 25.38 10.59
C ASP A 348 -10.36 23.93 10.71
N GLY A 349 -10.16 23.46 11.93
CA GLY A 349 -9.56 22.16 12.22
C GLY A 349 -8.04 22.24 12.38
N TRP A 350 -7.53 21.49 13.35
CA TRP A 350 -6.10 21.36 13.59
C TRP A 350 -5.51 20.21 12.76
N THR A 351 -4.23 20.36 12.43
CA THR A 351 -3.39 19.29 11.88
C THR A 351 -2.03 19.32 12.57
N ALA A 352 -1.59 18.17 13.10
CA ALA A 352 -0.26 17.97 13.63
C ALA A 352 0.48 16.93 12.78
N ASN A 353 1.63 17.31 12.24
CA ASN A 353 2.55 16.41 11.54
C ASN A 353 3.73 16.08 12.46
N PHE A 354 4.12 14.82 12.54
CA PHE A 354 5.32 14.35 13.22
C PHE A 354 6.24 13.71 12.21
N GLY A 355 7.45 14.26 12.08
CA GLY A 355 8.47 13.80 11.16
C GLY A 355 8.43 14.39 9.76
N LYS A 356 9.29 13.82 8.92
CA LYS A 356 9.54 14.21 7.53
C LYS A 356 9.74 12.95 6.69
N SER A 357 9.56 13.07 5.38
CA SER A 357 9.87 11.98 4.43
C SER A 357 11.23 11.33 4.77
N PRO A 358 11.32 9.99 4.82
CA PRO A 358 10.39 9.02 4.23
C PRO A 358 9.24 8.55 5.15
N PHE A 359 9.07 9.09 6.35
CA PHE A 359 7.98 8.69 7.25
C PHE A 359 7.40 9.86 8.04
N VAL A 360 6.09 10.07 7.90
CA VAL A 360 5.35 11.12 8.58
C VAL A 360 4.12 10.52 9.26
N ILE A 361 3.88 10.87 10.51
CA ILE A 361 2.60 10.61 11.19
C ILE A 361 1.81 11.92 11.19
N ARG A 362 0.61 11.93 10.60
CA ARG A 362 -0.27 13.10 10.58
C ARG A 362 -1.52 12.83 11.39
N ILE A 363 -1.88 13.75 12.29
CA ILE A 363 -3.11 13.70 13.09
C ILE A 363 -3.92 14.95 12.79
N TYR A 364 -5.20 14.82 12.45
CA TYR A 364 -6.02 15.99 12.13
C TYR A 364 -7.52 15.77 12.28
N ASP A 365 -8.24 16.90 12.34
CA ASP A 365 -9.71 16.98 12.36
C ASP A 365 -10.28 16.69 10.97
N LYS A 366 -10.67 15.43 10.73
CA LYS A 366 -11.17 14.98 9.43
C LYS A 366 -12.56 15.53 9.16
N GLN A 367 -13.37 15.67 10.20
CA GLN A 367 -14.73 16.19 10.06
C GLN A 367 -14.70 17.62 9.53
N LYS A 368 -13.96 18.53 10.17
CA LYS A 368 -13.84 19.92 9.70
C LYS A 368 -13.20 20.03 8.32
N GLU A 369 -12.19 19.20 8.04
CA GLU A 369 -11.55 19.15 6.70
C GLU A 369 -12.55 18.79 5.59
N GLN A 370 -13.48 17.87 5.86
CA GLN A 370 -14.52 17.48 4.90
C GLN A 370 -15.65 18.53 4.84
N GLU A 371 -16.06 19.10 5.96
CA GLU A 371 -17.06 20.17 6.02
C GLU A 371 -16.64 21.40 5.19
N GLN A 372 -15.36 21.80 5.28
CA GLN A 372 -14.79 22.86 4.42
C GLN A 372 -14.83 22.54 2.93
N LYS A 373 -14.81 21.25 2.59
CA LYS A 373 -14.96 20.76 1.21
C LYS A 373 -16.44 20.58 0.80
N GLY A 374 -17.38 20.89 1.69
CA GLY A 374 -18.82 20.68 1.49
C GLY A 374 -19.21 19.21 1.48
N LEU A 375 -18.46 18.34 2.15
CA LEU A 375 -18.66 16.90 2.19
C LEU A 375 -19.01 16.44 3.61
N GLU A 376 -19.96 15.52 3.72
CA GLU A 376 -20.28 14.86 4.98
C GLU A 376 -19.37 13.65 5.22
N THR A 377 -19.02 13.40 6.49
CA THR A 377 -18.24 12.24 6.91
C THR A 377 -18.64 11.82 8.33
N SER A 378 -18.60 10.51 8.61
CA SER A 378 -18.71 10.00 9.98
C SER A 378 -17.40 10.07 10.76
N ILE A 379 -16.28 10.27 10.06
CA ILE A 379 -14.94 10.27 10.64
C ILE A 379 -14.72 11.62 11.33
N LYS A 380 -14.45 11.57 12.63
CA LYS A 380 -14.15 12.74 13.46
C LYS A 380 -12.72 13.18 13.24
N ASN A 381 -11.78 12.29 13.55
CA ASN A 381 -10.36 12.54 13.42
C ASN A 381 -9.68 11.44 12.62
N ARG A 382 -8.49 11.72 12.13
CA ARG A 382 -7.69 10.72 11.43
C ARG A 382 -6.23 10.79 11.83
N VAL A 383 -5.61 9.61 11.98
CA VAL A 383 -4.17 9.43 12.06
C VAL A 383 -3.69 8.75 10.79
N GLU A 384 -2.81 9.40 10.02
CA GLU A 384 -2.20 8.86 8.81
C GLU A 384 -0.73 8.51 9.05
N LEU A 385 -0.34 7.30 8.64
CA LEU A 385 1.03 6.85 8.51
C LEU A 385 1.44 7.00 7.04
N GLU A 386 2.06 8.14 6.70
CA GLU A 386 2.54 8.44 5.35
C GLU A 386 3.96 7.88 5.18
N LEU A 387 4.09 6.84 4.36
CA LEU A 387 5.31 6.07 4.15
C LEU A 387 5.80 6.25 2.71
N HIS A 388 7.09 6.53 2.53
CA HIS A 388 7.72 6.68 1.22
C HIS A 388 8.85 5.69 1.02
N ALA A 389 9.12 5.35 -0.24
CA ALA A 389 10.23 4.50 -0.68
C ALA A 389 10.32 3.21 0.16
N ASP A 390 11.50 2.92 0.72
CA ASP A 390 11.78 1.69 1.46
C ASP A 390 10.85 1.47 2.66
N ARG A 391 10.29 2.54 3.25
CA ARG A 391 9.32 2.41 4.35
C ARG A 391 8.00 1.83 3.87
N ALA A 392 7.52 2.24 2.70
CA ALA A 392 6.31 1.67 2.12
C ALA A 392 6.53 0.18 1.78
N GLU A 393 7.67 -0.15 1.18
CA GLU A 393 8.06 -1.54 0.87
C GLU A 393 8.17 -2.43 2.12
N GLN A 394 8.76 -1.90 3.20
CA GLN A 394 8.87 -2.62 4.46
C GLN A 394 7.49 -2.98 5.00
N VAL A 395 6.56 -2.02 5.06
CA VAL A 395 5.20 -2.29 5.57
C VAL A 395 4.45 -3.31 4.71
N ILE A 396 4.58 -3.27 3.38
CA ILE A 396 3.96 -4.27 2.50
C ILE A 396 4.56 -5.65 2.71
N SER A 397 5.87 -5.75 2.87
CA SER A 397 6.57 -7.03 3.11
C SER A 397 6.12 -7.65 4.44
N GLU A 398 6.12 -6.86 5.51
CA GLU A 398 5.67 -7.29 6.84
C GLU A 398 4.21 -7.75 6.83
N TRP A 399 3.34 -7.02 6.13
CA TRP A 399 1.95 -7.42 5.96
C TRP A 399 1.83 -8.74 5.19
N PHE A 400 2.61 -8.95 4.12
CA PHE A 400 2.54 -10.18 3.35
C PHE A 400 3.01 -11.41 4.14
N GLU A 401 4.00 -11.22 5.00
CA GLU A 401 4.59 -12.28 5.82
C GLU A 401 3.67 -12.70 6.97
N ASN A 402 3.05 -11.74 7.63
CA ASN A 402 2.35 -11.97 8.89
C ASN A 402 0.82 -11.85 8.78
N ASP A 403 0.31 -11.37 7.64
CA ASP A 403 -1.11 -11.11 7.38
C ASP A 403 -1.82 -10.21 8.42
N ASN A 404 -1.09 -9.27 9.00
CA ASN A 404 -1.53 -8.51 10.17
C ASN A 404 -1.35 -6.98 10.03
N LEU A 405 -1.72 -6.40 8.88
CA LEU A 405 -1.57 -4.96 8.60
C LEU A 405 -2.08 -4.06 9.73
N VAL A 406 -3.21 -4.44 10.32
CA VAL A 406 -3.86 -3.71 11.43
C VAL A 406 -2.96 -3.64 12.66
N GLU A 407 -2.53 -4.80 13.16
CA GLU A 407 -1.68 -4.90 14.34
C GLU A 407 -0.34 -4.23 14.12
N TYR A 408 0.25 -4.41 12.93
CA TYR A 408 1.50 -3.79 12.57
C TYR A 408 1.39 -2.26 12.52
N SER A 409 0.32 -1.73 11.92
CA SER A 409 0.08 -0.27 11.87
C SER A 409 -0.13 0.35 13.26
N ALA A 410 -0.88 -0.33 14.14
CA ALA A 410 -1.04 0.09 15.53
C ALA A 410 0.30 0.05 16.29
N SER A 411 1.13 -0.96 16.01
CA SER A 411 2.46 -1.11 16.62
C SER A 411 3.42 0.00 16.17
N ILE A 412 3.42 0.36 14.89
CA ILE A 412 4.17 1.52 14.36
C ILE A 412 3.75 2.77 15.12
N LEU A 413 2.44 3.04 15.22
CA LEU A 413 1.93 4.22 15.91
C LEU A 413 2.37 4.26 17.38
N TYR A 414 2.17 3.15 18.10
CA TYR A 414 2.57 3.02 19.50
C TYR A 414 4.06 3.29 19.68
N THR A 415 4.90 2.77 18.78
CA THR A 415 6.37 2.85 18.87
C THR A 415 6.91 4.22 18.52
N TYR A 416 6.29 4.92 17.56
CA TYR A 416 6.84 6.16 17.00
C TYR A 416 6.28 7.43 17.63
N LEU A 417 5.10 7.37 18.26
CA LEU A 417 4.45 8.54 18.82
C LEU A 417 3.63 8.18 20.07
N TRP A 418 3.87 8.91 21.15
CA TRP A 418 3.21 8.69 22.44
C TRP A 418 2.88 10.01 23.11
N PHE A 419 1.68 10.09 23.70
CA PHE A 419 1.21 11.23 24.48
C PHE A 419 1.03 10.84 25.95
N VAL A 420 1.32 11.78 26.84
CA VAL A 420 1.30 11.62 28.30
C VAL A 420 0.49 12.72 28.98
N ASP A 421 0.12 12.50 30.24
CA ASP A 421 -0.57 13.51 31.05
C ASP A 421 0.39 14.57 31.60
N GLU A 422 1.67 14.24 31.74
CA GLU A 422 2.68 15.05 32.41
C GLU A 422 3.73 15.58 31.40
N PRO A 423 4.18 16.84 31.53
CA PRO A 423 5.24 17.38 30.68
C PRO A 423 6.54 16.57 30.81
N ILE A 424 7.20 16.34 29.68
CA ILE A 424 8.55 15.78 29.64
C ILE A 424 9.54 16.94 29.55
N ASP A 425 10.62 16.87 30.33
CA ASP A 425 11.68 17.86 30.29
C ASP A 425 12.28 17.98 28.87
N GLU A 426 12.50 19.21 28.40
CA GLU A 426 12.99 19.48 27.04
C GLU A 426 14.39 18.92 26.78
N GLU A 427 15.27 18.92 27.78
CA GLU A 427 16.59 18.31 27.64
C GLU A 427 16.47 16.78 27.55
N GLU A 428 15.51 16.20 28.26
CA GLU A 428 15.24 14.77 28.21
C GLU A 428 14.67 14.33 26.86
N LEU A 429 13.81 15.14 26.22
CA LEU A 429 13.29 14.89 24.87
C LEU A 429 14.38 14.80 23.78
N LYS A 430 15.58 15.34 24.03
CA LYS A 430 16.72 15.27 23.10
C LYS A 430 17.45 13.92 23.16
N GLY A 431 17.23 13.12 24.20
CA GLY A 431 17.90 11.82 24.40
C GLY A 431 17.48 10.74 23.39
N THR A 432 18.31 9.72 23.21
CA THR A 432 18.03 8.57 22.32
C THR A 432 17.10 7.53 22.96
N HIS A 433 17.19 7.32 24.28
CA HIS A 433 16.42 6.32 25.02
C HIS A 433 15.37 6.94 25.96
N VAL A 434 14.68 7.99 25.49
CA VAL A 434 13.66 8.68 26.32
C VAL A 434 12.51 7.73 26.62
N ARG A 435 12.02 7.02 25.60
CA ARG A 435 10.88 6.14 25.74
C ARG A 435 11.15 5.04 26.77
N GLU A 436 12.25 4.31 26.65
CA GLU A 436 12.60 3.20 27.55
C GLU A 436 12.78 3.66 29.00
N ARG A 437 13.22 4.90 29.23
CA ARG A 437 13.36 5.48 30.57
C ARG A 437 12.03 5.87 31.20
N TYR A 438 11.07 6.33 30.40
CA TYR A 438 9.85 6.96 30.92
C TYR A 438 8.56 6.17 30.71
N ILE A 439 8.56 5.14 29.86
CA ILE A 439 7.34 4.41 29.49
C ILE A 439 6.60 3.79 30.69
N ASP A 440 7.33 3.38 31.72
CA ASP A 440 6.78 2.77 32.94
C ASP A 440 6.50 3.80 34.05
N THR A 441 6.97 5.04 33.92
CA THR A 441 6.90 6.05 34.99
C THR A 441 5.89 7.16 34.71
N LEU A 442 5.67 7.53 33.45
CA LEU A 442 4.71 8.57 33.09
C LEU A 442 3.32 8.01 32.84
N LYS A 443 2.32 8.77 33.28
CA LYS A 443 0.92 8.41 33.02
C LYS A 443 0.57 8.69 31.55
N PRO A 444 0.08 7.69 30.80
CA PRO A 444 -0.25 7.89 29.40
C PRO A 444 -1.53 8.72 29.24
N MET A 445 -1.58 9.54 28.19
CA MET A 445 -2.81 10.23 27.80
C MET A 445 -3.88 9.19 27.47
N PRO A 446 -5.04 9.18 28.16
CA PRO A 446 -6.00 8.09 28.07
C PRO A 446 -6.53 7.85 26.65
N ALA A 447 -6.86 8.92 25.91
CA ALA A 447 -7.38 8.83 24.55
C ALA A 447 -6.36 8.20 23.59
N TRP A 448 -5.10 8.65 23.62
CA TRP A 448 -4.03 8.14 22.77
C TRP A 448 -3.66 6.68 23.11
N SER A 449 -3.59 6.36 24.40
CA SER A 449 -3.34 5.01 24.88
C SER A 449 -4.46 4.05 24.45
N LEU A 450 -5.71 4.50 24.55
CA LEU A 450 -6.86 3.72 24.10
C LEU A 450 -6.85 3.54 22.56
N LEU A 451 -6.46 4.56 21.78
CA LEU A 451 -6.35 4.47 20.33
C LEU A 451 -5.40 3.34 19.91
N THR A 452 -4.21 3.29 20.49
CA THR A 452 -3.20 2.26 20.17
C THR A 452 -3.62 0.86 20.63
N SER A 453 -4.38 0.76 21.73
CA SER A 453 -4.89 -0.51 22.26
C SER A 453 -6.11 -1.03 21.48
N LEU A 454 -7.06 -0.16 21.11
CA LEU A 454 -8.22 -0.52 20.29
C LEU A 454 -7.85 -0.73 18.82
N GLY A 455 -6.85 0.00 18.32
CA GLY A 455 -6.38 -0.08 16.94
C GLY A 455 -6.06 -1.51 16.51
N GLN A 456 -5.65 -2.38 17.43
CA GLN A 456 -5.40 -3.78 17.12
C GLN A 456 -6.62 -4.59 16.69
N SER A 457 -7.78 -4.19 17.21
CA SER A 457 -9.08 -4.81 16.93
C SER A 457 -9.90 -4.02 15.91
N MET A 458 -9.30 -2.98 15.32
CA MET A 458 -9.98 -2.19 14.29
C MET A 458 -10.12 -2.99 13.00
N LYS A 459 -11.19 -2.72 12.27
CA LYS A 459 -11.41 -3.39 10.98
C LYS A 459 -10.55 -2.73 9.92
N PHE A 460 -9.88 -3.54 9.11
CA PHE A 460 -9.35 -3.05 7.84
C PHE A 460 -10.53 -2.97 6.85
N VAL A 461 -10.89 -1.77 6.42
CA VAL A 461 -12.14 -1.52 5.68
C VAL A 461 -11.92 -1.01 4.28
N ARG A 462 -12.85 -1.36 3.40
CA ARG A 462 -13.05 -0.74 2.09
C ARG A 462 -14.34 0.07 2.11
N GLU A 463 -14.30 1.24 1.51
CA GLU A 463 -15.44 2.13 1.35
C GLU A 463 -15.54 2.60 -0.11
N PRO A 464 -16.01 1.71 -1.02
CA PRO A 464 -16.14 2.05 -2.43
C PRO A 464 -17.08 3.25 -2.59
N LYS A 465 -16.55 4.33 -3.15
CA LYS A 465 -17.35 5.50 -3.51
C LYS A 465 -17.70 5.43 -4.99
N GLU A 466 -18.90 5.86 -5.34
CA GLU A 466 -19.29 5.99 -6.74
C GLU A 466 -18.80 7.32 -7.30
N GLN A 467 -18.44 7.32 -8.58
CA GLN A 467 -18.25 8.58 -9.30
C GLN A 467 -19.64 9.18 -9.57
N SER A 468 -19.90 10.36 -9.02
CA SER A 468 -21.20 11.02 -9.14
C SER A 468 -21.24 11.98 -10.35
N VAL A 469 -22.43 12.15 -10.94
CA VAL A 469 -22.62 13.17 -12.00
C VAL A 469 -22.37 14.57 -11.47
N ASP A 470 -22.68 14.84 -10.20
CA ASP A 470 -22.40 16.13 -9.59
C ASP A 470 -20.89 16.40 -9.45
N SER A 471 -20.10 15.36 -9.17
CA SER A 471 -18.63 15.44 -9.17
C SER A 471 -18.10 15.74 -10.59
N ILE A 472 -18.62 15.04 -11.59
CA ILE A 472 -18.27 15.27 -13.01
C ILE A 472 -18.67 16.70 -13.43
N LEU A 473 -19.88 17.15 -13.09
CA LEU A 473 -20.38 18.49 -13.41
C LEU A 473 -19.55 19.57 -12.71
N SER A 474 -19.27 19.40 -11.42
CA SER A 474 -18.43 20.32 -10.65
C SER A 474 -17.04 20.44 -11.26
N TRP A 475 -16.46 19.33 -11.72
CA TRP A 475 -15.20 19.33 -12.46
C TRP A 475 -15.30 20.09 -13.78
N ILE A 476 -16.32 19.82 -14.61
CA ILE A 476 -16.55 20.56 -15.87
C ILE A 476 -16.63 22.06 -15.58
N MET A 477 -17.46 22.45 -14.61
CA MET A 477 -17.68 23.85 -14.24
C MET A 477 -16.40 24.54 -13.75
N LYS A 478 -15.57 23.84 -12.99
CA LYS A 478 -14.38 24.42 -12.38
C LYS A 478 -13.17 24.46 -13.31
N TYR A 479 -12.97 23.43 -14.13
CA TYR A 479 -11.71 23.23 -14.87
C TYR A 479 -11.87 23.27 -16.39
N VAL A 480 -13.06 22.98 -16.92
CA VAL A 480 -13.30 22.89 -18.37
C VAL A 480 -13.97 24.15 -18.88
N VAL A 481 -14.98 24.68 -18.17
CA VAL A 481 -15.73 25.88 -18.56
C VAL A 481 -14.85 27.10 -18.84
N PRO A 482 -13.80 27.42 -18.05
CA PRO A 482 -12.91 28.54 -18.38
C PRO A 482 -12.26 28.41 -19.77
N SER A 483 -11.83 27.20 -20.14
CA SER A 483 -11.26 26.92 -21.47
C SER A 483 -12.32 26.94 -22.57
N LEU A 484 -13.52 26.42 -22.30
CA LEU A 484 -14.66 26.49 -23.21
C LEU A 484 -15.06 27.94 -23.51
N GLU A 485 -15.03 28.82 -22.51
CA GLU A 485 -15.31 30.25 -22.67
C GLU A 485 -14.25 30.94 -23.54
N VAL A 486 -12.98 30.55 -23.41
CA VAL A 486 -11.91 31.02 -24.32
C VAL A 486 -12.20 30.59 -25.75
N LEU A 487 -12.45 29.29 -25.98
CA LEU A 487 -12.76 28.74 -27.31
C LEU A 487 -13.99 29.39 -27.95
N LYS A 488 -15.00 29.71 -27.12
CA LYS A 488 -16.18 30.44 -27.56
C LYS A 488 -15.85 31.86 -28.01
N LYS A 489 -15.05 32.59 -27.24
CA LYS A 489 -14.64 33.96 -27.57
C LYS A 489 -13.68 34.04 -28.75
N THR A 490 -12.92 33.00 -29.01
CA THR A 490 -11.99 32.92 -30.16
C THR A 490 -12.65 32.36 -31.42
N GLY A 491 -13.95 32.03 -31.38
CA GLY A 491 -14.72 31.59 -32.56
C GLY A 491 -14.65 30.08 -32.85
N HIS A 492 -13.96 29.30 -32.00
CA HIS A 492 -13.80 27.85 -32.15
C HIS A 492 -14.93 27.02 -31.49
N TRP A 493 -16.02 27.67 -31.05
CA TRP A 493 -17.14 26.97 -30.40
C TRP A 493 -17.76 25.87 -31.25
N HIS A 494 -17.81 26.07 -32.56
CA HIS A 494 -18.39 25.11 -33.49
C HIS A 494 -17.63 23.79 -33.50
N GLU A 495 -16.29 23.83 -33.42
CA GLU A 495 -15.43 22.64 -33.36
C GLU A 495 -15.65 21.86 -32.06
N VAL A 496 -15.91 22.56 -30.95
CA VAL A 496 -16.25 21.94 -29.66
C VAL A 496 -17.58 21.19 -29.75
N ILE A 497 -18.62 21.80 -30.33
CA ILE A 497 -19.93 21.17 -30.49
C ILE A 497 -19.83 19.95 -31.40
N GLU A 498 -19.11 20.05 -32.52
CA GLU A 498 -18.91 18.94 -33.43
C GLU A 498 -18.13 17.79 -32.78
N ALA A 499 -17.14 18.10 -31.94
CA ALA A 499 -16.41 17.09 -31.16
C ALA A 499 -17.30 16.42 -30.10
N MET A 500 -18.17 17.17 -29.44
CA MET A 500 -19.14 16.63 -28.47
C MET A 500 -20.16 15.70 -29.14
N ASP A 501 -20.67 16.06 -30.32
CA ASP A 501 -21.64 15.25 -31.06
C ASP A 501 -21.05 13.94 -31.60
N LYS A 502 -19.72 13.92 -31.84
CA LYS A 502 -18.98 12.73 -32.29
C LYS A 502 -18.39 11.89 -31.15
N ALA A 503 -18.50 12.34 -29.91
CA ALA A 503 -17.93 11.63 -28.76
C ALA A 503 -18.70 10.32 -28.51
N ASN A 504 -18.01 9.20 -28.62
CA ASN A 504 -18.57 7.89 -28.29
C ASN A 504 -18.57 7.70 -26.77
N LEU A 505 -19.73 7.37 -26.21
CA LEU A 505 -19.89 7.09 -24.79
C LEU A 505 -19.54 5.62 -24.49
N SER A 506 -18.86 5.39 -23.37
CA SER A 506 -18.62 4.03 -22.89
C SER A 506 -19.91 3.40 -22.35
N PRO A 507 -20.04 2.05 -22.32
CA PRO A 507 -21.20 1.38 -21.73
C PRO A 507 -21.48 1.75 -20.26
N GLU A 508 -20.46 2.20 -19.51
CA GLU A 508 -20.59 2.69 -18.14
C GLU A 508 -21.11 4.12 -18.09
N GLN A 509 -20.62 5.00 -18.98
CA GLN A 509 -21.14 6.36 -19.13
C GLN A 509 -22.59 6.35 -19.60
N GLU A 510 -22.95 5.45 -20.52
CA GLU A 510 -24.34 5.24 -20.93
C GLU A 510 -25.23 4.76 -19.76
N LYS A 511 -24.70 3.90 -18.88
CA LYS A 511 -25.41 3.47 -17.67
C LYS A 511 -25.57 4.61 -16.67
N LEU A 512 -24.54 5.43 -16.47
CA LEU A 512 -24.59 6.61 -15.60
C LEU A 512 -25.62 7.64 -16.11
N ILE A 513 -25.68 7.83 -17.44
CA ILE A 513 -26.68 8.65 -18.12
C ILE A 513 -28.09 8.07 -17.90
N LYS A 514 -28.28 6.76 -18.13
CA LYS A 514 -29.57 6.09 -17.93
C LYS A 514 -30.04 6.16 -16.47
N ALA A 515 -29.16 5.94 -15.49
CA ALA A 515 -29.50 6.02 -14.07
C ALA A 515 -29.94 7.43 -13.66
N ASN A 516 -29.24 8.47 -14.14
CA ASN A 516 -29.61 9.86 -13.83
C ASN A 516 -30.83 10.36 -14.63
N LEU A 517 -31.03 9.89 -15.86
CA LEU A 517 -32.28 10.09 -16.60
C LEU A 517 -33.45 9.41 -15.89
N VAL A 518 -33.26 8.18 -15.42
CA VAL A 518 -34.26 7.46 -14.61
C VAL A 518 -34.54 8.23 -13.33
N ASN A 519 -33.55 8.77 -12.62
CA ASN A 519 -33.79 9.61 -11.43
C ASN A 519 -34.50 10.94 -11.74
N ALA A 520 -34.14 11.64 -12.83
CA ALA A 520 -34.84 12.84 -13.31
C ALA A 520 -36.28 12.54 -13.76
N ILE A 521 -36.50 11.37 -14.36
CA ILE A 521 -37.82 10.86 -14.76
C ILE A 521 -38.61 10.35 -13.55
N THR A 522 -37.96 9.80 -12.53
CA THR A 522 -38.58 9.28 -11.30
C THR A 522 -39.01 10.42 -10.38
N ASN A 523 -38.22 11.50 -10.31
CA ASN A 523 -38.61 12.77 -9.68
C ASN A 523 -39.73 13.50 -10.44
N SER A 524 -39.98 13.18 -11.72
CA SER A 524 -41.16 13.66 -12.49
C SER A 524 -42.32 12.67 -12.58
N LYS A 525 -42.12 11.40 -12.20
CA LYS A 525 -43.12 10.32 -12.17
C LYS A 525 -43.28 9.75 -10.75
N ALA A 526 -43.73 10.58 -9.83
CA ALA A 526 -44.56 10.10 -8.73
C ALA A 526 -45.96 9.76 -9.29
N ASN A 527 -46.06 8.68 -10.08
CA ASN A 527 -47.28 7.89 -10.36
C ASN A 527 -46.94 6.72 -11.30
N LEU A 528 -47.34 5.52 -10.84
CA LEU A 528 -47.42 4.21 -11.51
C LEU A 528 -46.28 3.22 -11.26
N GLU A 529 -46.71 2.08 -10.70
CA GLU A 529 -45.93 0.95 -10.21
C GLU A 529 -45.47 -0.03 -11.30
N HIS A 530 -44.46 -0.80 -10.88
CA HIS A 530 -44.02 -2.15 -11.30
C HIS A 530 -43.11 -2.33 -12.52
N GLY A 531 -41.88 -2.75 -12.22
CA GLY A 531 -41.36 -4.03 -12.73
C GLY A 531 -39.92 -4.04 -13.28
N ASN A 532 -38.99 -4.51 -12.43
CA ASN A 532 -37.79 -5.30 -12.71
C ASN A 532 -36.38 -4.67 -12.71
N LEU A 533 -35.54 -5.32 -11.89
CA LEU A 533 -34.09 -5.28 -11.70
C LEU A 533 -33.53 -4.08 -10.94
N ASN A 534 -33.41 -4.31 -9.62
CA ASN A 534 -32.85 -3.42 -8.62
C ASN A 534 -31.31 -3.44 -8.67
N PHE A 535 -30.70 -2.33 -9.09
CA PHE A 535 -29.25 -2.09 -9.00
C PHE A 535 -28.85 -1.21 -7.81
N ASP A 536 -29.78 -0.84 -6.92
CA ASP A 536 -29.51 -0.10 -5.68
C ASP A 536 -28.98 -1.04 -4.58
N LYS A 537 -27.81 -1.65 -4.82
CA LYS A 537 -26.96 -2.04 -3.70
C LYS A 537 -25.75 -1.13 -3.67
N ALA A 538 -25.95 0.04 -3.07
CA ALA A 538 -24.90 0.69 -2.29
C ALA A 538 -24.31 -0.38 -1.36
N LYS A 539 -23.15 -0.93 -1.72
CA LYS A 539 -22.41 -1.78 -0.80
C LYS A 539 -21.78 -0.85 0.23
N ARG A 540 -22.42 -0.81 1.40
CA ARG A 540 -21.91 -0.14 2.61
C ARG A 540 -20.46 -0.60 2.88
N LYS A 541 -19.70 0.26 3.57
CA LYS A 541 -18.39 -0.02 4.17
C LYS A 541 -18.30 -1.46 4.66
N TYR A 542 -17.26 -2.18 4.26
CA TYR A 542 -17.12 -3.62 4.54
C TYR A 542 -15.70 -3.98 4.97
N ASP A 543 -15.60 -5.09 5.69
CA ASP A 543 -14.36 -5.61 6.27
C ASP A 543 -13.56 -6.40 5.22
N GLU A 544 -12.28 -6.08 5.10
CA GLU A 544 -11.36 -6.69 4.15
C GLU A 544 -11.19 -8.19 4.37
N VAL A 545 -11.14 -8.62 5.64
CA VAL A 545 -10.70 -9.97 6.02
C VAL A 545 -11.82 -11.00 5.84
N THR A 546 -13.08 -10.60 6.04
CA THR A 546 -14.22 -11.53 6.04
C THR A 546 -14.96 -11.63 4.70
N THR A 547 -14.54 -10.84 3.70
CA THR A 547 -15.25 -10.74 2.42
C THR A 547 -14.62 -11.64 1.35
N GLU A 548 -14.64 -12.96 1.57
CA GLU A 548 -14.60 -13.93 0.47
C GLU A 548 -15.99 -14.00 -0.14
N PHE A 549 -16.27 -13.15 -1.14
CA PHE A 549 -17.46 -13.36 -1.95
C PHE A 549 -17.27 -14.65 -2.77
N GLU A 550 -18.00 -15.69 -2.38
CA GLU A 550 -18.35 -16.81 -3.24
C GLU A 550 -19.07 -16.26 -4.49
N LYS A 551 -18.30 -15.97 -5.54
CA LYS A 551 -18.80 -16.04 -6.91
C LYS A 551 -17.91 -16.98 -7.68
N LYS A 552 -18.41 -18.22 -7.83
CA LYS A 552 -18.10 -19.06 -8.99
C LYS A 552 -18.34 -18.23 -10.25
N ALA A 553 -17.28 -17.70 -10.83
CA ALA A 553 -17.24 -17.30 -12.22
C ALA A 553 -15.91 -17.78 -12.77
N ASN A 554 -15.98 -18.81 -13.62
CA ASN A 554 -14.88 -19.31 -14.43
C ASN A 554 -14.10 -18.14 -15.03
N LEU A 555 -12.82 -18.02 -14.67
CA LEU A 555 -11.82 -17.38 -15.51
C LEU A 555 -10.70 -18.40 -15.69
N PRO A 556 -10.35 -18.78 -16.93
CA PRO A 556 -9.18 -19.58 -17.19
C PRO A 556 -7.92 -18.74 -16.92
N PHE A 557 -6.87 -19.43 -16.51
CA PHE A 557 -5.54 -18.94 -16.17
C PHE A 557 -4.94 -17.99 -17.20
#